data_AF-X1T8F7-F1
#
_entry.id   AF-X1T8F7-F1
#
_cell.length_a   1.000
_cell.length_b   1.000
_cell.length_c   1.000
_cell.angle_alpha   90.00
_cell.angle_beta   90.00
_cell.angle_gamma   90.00
#
_symmetry.space_group_name_H-M   'P 1'
#
loop_
_entity.id
_entity.type
_entity.pdbx_description
1 polymer ?
#
loop_
_entity_poly.entity_id
_entity_poly.type
_entity_poly.pdbx_seq_one_letter_code
_entity_poly.pdbx_strand_id
1 'polypeptide(L)'
;PEEAELGKKNSDIRKFIDLFSKKGARVAVILITDKSSKKISRLIQKIPDFATEGKNSFIVVNIGTTNDPLGINQRIALKILLNAHSTGVMARLGKVIGNTMTNVSPSNLKLIGRATYLIQSHVNDVLRHPQWVRPHGIRKPISYGEANAVLFDAINYLKNKKNEAGQTAEVAFSIIRILESFRLEKGLIRSKTLKIVKETGLSQYLSNVTSQ
;
A
#
# COMPACT_ATOMS: atom_id res chain seq x y z
N PRO A 1 -10.88 -17.18 -25.42
CA PRO A 1 -9.66 -16.86 -24.65
C PRO A 1 -9.33 -15.37 -24.74
N GLU A 2 -8.96 -14.75 -23.62
CA GLU A 2 -8.71 -13.29 -23.54
C GLU A 2 -7.57 -12.84 -24.46
N GLU A 3 -6.62 -13.74 -24.77
CA GLU A 3 -5.51 -13.49 -25.71
C GLU A 3 -5.98 -13.13 -27.12
N ALA A 4 -7.11 -13.69 -27.56
CA ALA A 4 -7.68 -13.43 -28.87
C ALA A 4 -8.23 -11.99 -28.97
N GLU A 5 -8.68 -11.43 -27.85
CA GLU A 5 -9.19 -10.06 -27.78
C GLU A 5 -8.07 -9.04 -27.99
N LEU A 6 -6.82 -9.35 -27.61
CA LEU A 6 -5.66 -8.48 -27.87
C LEU A 6 -5.42 -8.21 -29.36
N GLY A 7 -5.74 -9.19 -30.22
CA GLY A 7 -5.58 -9.06 -31.67
C GLY A 7 -6.74 -8.35 -32.38
N LYS A 8 -7.85 -8.10 -31.69
CA LYS A 8 -9.04 -7.44 -32.25
C LYS A 8 -8.96 -5.94 -31.97
N LYS A 9 -8.84 -5.11 -33.01
CA LYS A 9 -8.74 -3.63 -32.88
C LYS A 9 -9.87 -3.00 -32.05
N ASN A 10 -11.08 -3.56 -32.10
CA ASN A 10 -12.26 -3.01 -31.43
C ASN A 10 -12.62 -3.73 -30.11
N SER A 11 -11.76 -4.61 -29.58
CA SER A 11 -12.01 -5.19 -28.25
C SER A 11 -11.84 -4.15 -27.15
N ASP A 12 -12.44 -4.40 -25.99
CA ASP A 12 -12.37 -3.45 -24.88
C ASP A 12 -10.96 -3.31 -24.31
N ILE A 13 -10.18 -4.40 -24.33
CA ILE A 13 -8.75 -4.36 -23.96
C ILE A 13 -8.00 -3.44 -24.92
N ARG A 14 -8.30 -3.52 -26.22
CA ARG A 14 -7.60 -2.73 -27.24
C ARG A 14 -8.00 -1.27 -27.19
N LYS A 15 -9.29 -0.98 -27.01
CA LYS A 15 -9.81 0.38 -26.73
C LYS A 15 -9.15 0.98 -25.49
N PHE A 16 -9.01 0.21 -24.40
CA PHE A 16 -8.35 0.65 -23.17
C PHE A 16 -6.90 1.04 -23.46
N ILE A 17 -6.11 0.14 -24.04
CA ILE A 17 -4.69 0.40 -24.29
C ILE A 17 -4.53 1.59 -25.26
N ASP A 18 -5.34 1.69 -26.31
CA ASP A 18 -5.28 2.79 -27.27
C ASP A 18 -5.66 4.13 -26.63
N LEU A 19 -6.67 4.16 -25.76
CA LEU A 19 -7.08 5.36 -25.03
C LEU A 19 -5.94 5.90 -24.16
N PHE A 20 -5.33 5.04 -23.35
CA PHE A 20 -4.24 5.44 -22.45
C PHE A 20 -2.96 5.79 -23.22
N SER A 21 -2.64 5.05 -24.29
CA SER A 21 -1.49 5.35 -25.14
C SER A 21 -1.63 6.70 -25.85
N LYS A 22 -2.83 7.03 -26.36
CA LYS A 22 -3.14 8.35 -26.96
C LYS A 22 -2.98 9.50 -25.97
N LYS A 23 -3.18 9.25 -24.68
CA LYS A 23 -2.96 10.23 -23.61
C LYS A 23 -1.51 10.27 -23.10
N GLY A 24 -0.59 9.56 -23.75
CA GLY A 24 0.83 9.52 -23.40
C GLY A 24 1.16 8.65 -22.18
N ALA A 25 0.20 7.86 -21.68
CA ALA A 25 0.45 6.94 -20.58
C ALA A 25 1.30 5.75 -21.03
N ARG A 26 2.14 5.24 -20.13
CA ARG A 26 2.85 3.98 -20.30
C ARG A 26 1.94 2.85 -19.86
N VAL A 27 1.66 1.91 -20.76
CA VAL A 27 0.75 0.81 -20.51
C VAL A 27 1.53 -0.48 -20.30
N ALA A 28 1.15 -1.23 -19.26
CA ALA A 28 1.67 -2.56 -19.01
C ALA A 28 0.56 -3.60 -19.21
N VAL A 29 0.87 -4.72 -19.87
CA VAL A 29 -0.02 -5.86 -20.02
C VAL A 29 0.63 -7.08 -19.38
N ILE A 30 -0.09 -7.74 -18.47
CA ILE A 30 0.29 -9.02 -17.88
C ILE A 30 -0.61 -10.08 -18.52
N LEU A 31 0.01 -11.04 -19.21
CA LEU A 31 -0.69 -12.13 -19.87
C LEU A 31 -0.26 -13.46 -19.27
N ILE A 32 -1.21 -14.19 -18.68
CA ILE A 32 -1.02 -15.57 -18.24
C ILE A 32 -1.60 -16.47 -19.32
N THR A 33 -0.82 -17.40 -19.85
CA THR A 33 -1.19 -18.18 -21.04
C THR A 33 -0.50 -19.54 -21.05
N ASP A 34 -1.06 -20.51 -21.75
CA ASP A 34 -0.38 -21.78 -22.08
C ASP A 34 0.24 -21.76 -23.48
N LYS A 35 0.09 -20.64 -24.22
CA LYS A 35 0.54 -20.53 -25.61
C LYS A 35 2.04 -20.31 -25.72
N SER A 36 2.59 -20.77 -26.85
CA SER A 36 4.02 -20.61 -27.15
C SER A 36 4.41 -19.14 -27.30
N SER A 37 5.65 -18.82 -26.89
CA SER A 37 6.24 -17.48 -26.97
C SER A 37 6.11 -16.87 -28.38
N LYS A 38 6.37 -17.66 -29.44
CA LYS A 38 6.22 -17.23 -30.84
C LYS A 38 4.81 -16.71 -31.17
N LYS A 39 3.76 -17.36 -30.67
CA LYS A 39 2.37 -16.94 -30.92
C LYS A 39 2.06 -15.62 -30.21
N ILE A 40 2.58 -15.46 -29.00
CA ILE A 40 2.41 -14.23 -28.22
C ILE A 40 3.19 -13.06 -28.83
N SER A 41 4.45 -13.26 -29.26
CA SER A 41 5.22 -12.22 -29.94
C SER A 41 4.51 -11.67 -31.17
N ARG A 42 3.88 -12.54 -31.97
CA ARG A 42 3.07 -12.12 -33.14
C ARG A 42 1.82 -11.31 -32.74
N LEU A 43 1.23 -11.59 -31.58
CA LEU A 43 0.10 -10.80 -31.06
C LEU A 43 0.56 -9.44 -30.56
N ILE A 44 1.70 -9.38 -29.86
CA ILE A 44 2.29 -8.12 -29.38
C ILE A 44 2.63 -7.20 -30.56
N GLN A 45 3.18 -7.72 -31.66
CA GLN A 45 3.51 -6.92 -32.84
C GLN A 45 2.28 -6.25 -33.50
N LYS A 46 1.07 -6.79 -33.27
CA LYS A 46 -0.18 -6.18 -33.79
C LYS A 46 -0.65 -5.00 -32.95
N ILE A 47 -0.03 -4.78 -31.79
CA ILE A 47 -0.37 -3.72 -30.86
C ILE A 47 0.55 -2.51 -31.14
N PRO A 48 0.01 -1.36 -31.56
CA PRO A 48 0.79 -0.13 -31.71
C PRO A 48 1.49 0.24 -30.40
N ASP A 49 2.68 0.84 -30.49
CA ASP A 49 3.50 1.31 -29.37
C ASP A 49 4.04 0.24 -28.39
N PHE A 50 3.70 -1.05 -28.54
CA PHE A 50 4.31 -2.14 -27.75
C PHE A 50 5.54 -2.75 -28.43
N ALA A 51 5.73 -2.48 -29.72
CA ALA A 51 6.95 -2.85 -30.45
C ALA A 51 8.09 -1.82 -30.24
N THR A 52 7.76 -0.61 -29.77
CA THR A 52 8.72 0.46 -29.53
C THR A 52 9.35 0.29 -28.14
N GLU A 53 10.66 0.08 -28.09
CA GLU A 53 11.38 -0.15 -26.82
C GLU A 53 11.13 0.97 -25.80
N GLY A 54 10.87 0.59 -24.55
CA GLY A 54 10.86 1.50 -23.40
C GLY A 54 9.58 2.29 -23.13
N LYS A 55 8.57 2.26 -24.01
CA LYS A 55 7.30 3.00 -23.79
C LYS A 55 6.23 2.17 -23.06
N ASN A 56 6.07 0.91 -23.45
CA ASN A 56 5.06 -0.01 -22.92
C ASN A 56 5.71 -1.34 -22.50
N SER A 57 5.09 -2.05 -21.56
CA SER A 57 5.63 -3.30 -21.02
C SER A 57 4.69 -4.47 -21.25
N PHE A 58 5.20 -5.58 -21.78
CA PHE A 58 4.44 -6.82 -21.93
C PHE A 58 5.08 -7.93 -21.11
N ILE A 59 4.36 -8.45 -20.13
CA ILE A 59 4.82 -9.50 -19.22
C ILE A 59 4.04 -10.76 -19.55
N VAL A 60 4.72 -11.77 -20.06
CA VAL A 60 4.12 -13.08 -20.38
C VAL A 60 4.54 -14.08 -19.34
N VAL A 61 3.59 -14.75 -18.72
CA VAL A 61 3.84 -15.87 -17.82
C VAL A 61 3.19 -17.11 -18.39
N ASN A 62 4.02 -18.08 -18.77
CA ASN A 62 3.52 -19.33 -19.32
C ASN A 62 3.17 -20.30 -18.18
N ILE A 63 1.89 -20.65 -18.07
CA ILE A 63 1.38 -21.62 -17.10
C ILE A 63 0.54 -22.63 -17.87
N GLY A 64 0.99 -23.88 -17.89
CA GLY A 64 0.29 -24.97 -18.55
C GLY A 64 -1.08 -25.24 -17.93
N THR A 65 -1.97 -25.77 -18.74
CA THR A 65 -3.37 -26.11 -18.38
C THR A 65 -3.54 -27.61 -18.11
N THR A 66 -2.45 -28.39 -18.13
CA THR A 66 -2.47 -29.83 -17.85
C THR A 66 -3.04 -30.08 -16.45
N ASN A 67 -4.06 -30.94 -16.36
CA ASN A 67 -4.79 -31.22 -15.13
C ASN A 67 -5.40 -29.98 -14.43
N ASP A 68 -5.65 -28.90 -15.17
CA ASP A 68 -6.29 -27.68 -14.66
C ASP A 68 -7.51 -27.29 -15.54
N PRO A 69 -8.59 -28.10 -15.50
CA PRO A 69 -9.77 -27.87 -16.36
C PRO A 69 -10.48 -26.54 -16.10
N LEU A 70 -10.24 -25.93 -14.93
CA LEU A 70 -10.85 -24.67 -14.51
C LEU A 70 -9.91 -23.46 -14.65
N GLY A 71 -8.67 -23.66 -15.12
CA GLY A 71 -7.67 -22.59 -15.26
C GLY A 71 -7.30 -21.93 -13.92
N ILE A 72 -7.39 -22.67 -12.81
CA ILE A 72 -7.10 -22.19 -11.46
C ILE A 72 -5.64 -21.77 -11.33
N ASN A 73 -4.70 -22.50 -11.91
CA ASN A 73 -3.28 -22.20 -11.84
C ASN A 73 -2.97 -20.86 -12.51
N GLN A 74 -3.57 -20.62 -13.67
CA GLN A 74 -3.41 -19.34 -14.37
C GLN A 74 -4.00 -18.16 -13.57
N ARG A 75 -5.18 -18.36 -12.96
CA ARG A 75 -5.83 -17.35 -12.10
C ARG A 75 -5.04 -17.08 -10.82
N ILE A 76 -4.49 -18.11 -10.19
CA ILE A 76 -3.62 -17.99 -9.02
C ILE A 76 -2.36 -17.20 -9.39
N ALA A 77 -1.70 -17.55 -10.49
CA ALA A 77 -0.51 -16.84 -10.96
C ALA A 77 -0.80 -15.35 -11.20
N LEU A 78 -1.91 -15.04 -11.88
CA LEU A 78 -2.35 -13.65 -12.10
C LEU A 78 -2.55 -12.92 -10.76
N LYS A 79 -3.23 -13.54 -9.81
CA LYS A 79 -3.49 -12.95 -8.49
C LYS A 79 -2.19 -12.70 -7.72
N ILE A 80 -1.25 -13.64 -7.74
CA ILE A 80 0.05 -13.49 -7.08
C ILE A 80 0.80 -12.29 -7.66
N LEU A 81 0.86 -12.17 -8.99
CA LEU A 81 1.55 -11.07 -9.66
C LEU A 81 0.90 -9.72 -9.35
N LEU A 82 -0.43 -9.64 -9.40
CA LEU A 82 -1.17 -8.42 -9.09
C LEU A 82 -1.01 -8.01 -7.62
N ASN A 83 -1.09 -8.96 -6.69
CA ASN A 83 -0.90 -8.70 -5.27
C ASN A 83 0.54 -8.30 -4.95
N ALA A 84 1.53 -8.95 -5.56
CA ALA A 84 2.95 -8.59 -5.39
C ALA A 84 3.23 -7.19 -5.93
N HIS A 85 2.76 -6.88 -7.15
CA HIS A 85 2.96 -5.57 -7.77
C HIS A 85 2.27 -4.46 -6.97
N SER A 86 0.99 -4.62 -6.65
CA SER A 86 0.25 -3.63 -5.86
C SER A 86 0.86 -3.42 -4.47
N THR A 87 1.28 -4.49 -3.78
CA THR A 87 1.97 -4.39 -2.49
C THR A 87 3.32 -3.68 -2.62
N GLY A 88 4.11 -4.02 -3.64
CA GLY A 88 5.40 -3.37 -3.90
C GLY A 88 5.26 -1.88 -4.21
N VAL A 89 4.24 -1.49 -4.99
CA VAL A 89 3.89 -0.08 -5.24
C VAL A 89 3.52 0.62 -3.93
N MET A 90 2.67 0.02 -3.10
CA MET A 90 2.29 0.61 -1.81
C MET A 90 3.49 0.77 -0.87
N ALA A 91 4.39 -0.21 -0.83
CA ALA A 91 5.63 -0.13 -0.05
C ALA A 91 6.54 1.00 -0.57
N ARG A 92 6.73 1.10 -1.89
CA ARG A 92 7.51 2.17 -2.52
C ARG A 92 6.91 3.56 -2.27
N LEU A 93 5.59 3.67 -2.16
CA LEU A 93 4.88 4.90 -1.78
C LEU A 93 4.90 5.19 -0.27
N GLY A 94 5.65 4.41 0.53
CA GLY A 94 5.78 4.60 1.96
C GLY A 94 4.51 4.27 2.76
N LYS A 95 3.61 3.44 2.21
CA LYS A 95 2.34 3.04 2.86
C LYS A 95 2.48 1.81 3.78
N VAL A 96 3.70 1.30 3.91
CA VAL A 96 4.07 0.13 4.71
C VAL A 96 5.24 0.52 5.62
N ILE A 97 5.21 0.07 6.87
CA ILE A 97 6.31 0.24 7.83
C ILE A 97 6.69 -1.14 8.36
N GLY A 98 7.96 -1.51 8.15
CA GLY A 98 8.40 -2.89 8.33
C GLY A 98 7.58 -3.84 7.45
N ASN A 99 6.92 -4.81 8.08
CA ASN A 99 5.98 -5.73 7.42
C ASN A 99 4.50 -5.37 7.68
N THR A 100 4.22 -4.20 8.27
CA THR A 100 2.87 -3.80 8.66
C THR A 100 2.30 -2.72 7.74
N MET A 101 1.05 -2.91 7.30
CA MET A 101 0.29 -1.87 6.62
C MET A 101 -0.23 -0.87 7.65
N THR A 102 0.44 0.27 7.79
CA THR A 102 0.04 1.35 8.69
C THR A 102 -0.96 2.31 8.04
N ASN A 103 -1.07 2.28 6.71
CA ASN A 103 -2.03 3.08 5.94
C ASN A 103 -3.39 2.36 5.81
N VAL A 104 -4.06 2.12 6.96
CA VAL A 104 -5.32 1.37 7.05
C VAL A 104 -6.47 2.30 7.38
N SER A 105 -7.55 2.25 6.58
CA SER A 105 -8.80 2.95 6.93
C SER A 105 -9.61 2.12 7.93
N PRO A 106 -9.94 2.65 9.12
CA PRO A 106 -10.77 1.96 10.11
C PRO A 106 -12.26 2.04 9.72
N SER A 107 -12.68 1.37 8.64
CA SER A 107 -14.05 1.47 8.10
C SER A 107 -15.04 0.43 8.63
N ASN A 108 -14.57 -0.57 9.37
CA ASN A 108 -15.40 -1.60 10.01
C ASN A 108 -14.71 -2.11 11.29
N LEU A 109 -15.43 -2.88 12.12
CA LEU A 109 -14.92 -3.36 13.42
C LEU A 109 -13.60 -4.15 13.31
N LYS A 110 -13.42 -4.95 12.25
CA LYS A 110 -12.17 -5.68 12.01
C LYS A 110 -11.00 -4.73 11.73
N LEU A 111 -11.22 -3.70 10.89
CA LEU A 111 -10.18 -2.72 10.55
C LEU A 111 -9.89 -1.75 11.69
N ILE A 112 -10.90 -1.42 12.50
CA ILE A 112 -10.71 -0.69 13.77
C ILE A 112 -9.82 -1.52 14.69
N GLY A 113 -10.13 -2.80 14.90
CA GLY A 113 -9.31 -3.65 15.77
C GLY A 113 -7.87 -3.80 15.27
N ARG A 114 -7.69 -3.94 13.95
CA ARG A 114 -6.35 -3.95 13.33
C ARG A 114 -5.61 -2.62 13.54
N ALA A 115 -6.28 -1.49 13.33
CA ALA A 115 -5.69 -0.16 13.51
C ALA A 115 -5.26 0.05 14.97
N THR A 116 -6.10 -0.33 15.93
CA THR A 116 -5.79 -0.28 17.36
C THR A 116 -4.57 -1.13 17.71
N TYR A 117 -4.52 -2.38 17.22
CA TYR A 117 -3.36 -3.25 17.44
C TYR A 117 -2.08 -2.65 16.85
N LEU A 118 -2.14 -2.09 15.64
CA LEU A 118 -0.98 -1.45 15.01
C LEU A 118 -0.50 -0.25 15.85
N ILE A 119 -1.40 0.60 16.32
CA ILE A 119 -1.04 1.72 17.19
C ILE A 119 -0.35 1.21 18.46
N GLN A 120 -0.96 0.23 19.12
CA GLN A 120 -0.42 -0.37 20.34
C GLN A 120 0.98 -0.96 20.12
N SER A 121 1.15 -1.78 19.08
CA SER A 121 2.42 -2.44 18.76
C SER A 121 3.52 -1.40 18.51
N HIS A 122 3.31 -0.49 17.55
CA HIS A 122 4.32 0.49 17.16
C HIS A 122 4.71 1.42 18.31
N VAL A 123 3.75 1.90 19.11
CA VAL A 123 4.07 2.73 20.29
C VAL A 123 4.88 1.93 21.30
N ASN A 124 4.46 0.70 21.63
CA ASN A 124 5.14 -0.10 22.63
C ASN A 124 6.55 -0.54 22.19
N ASP A 125 6.75 -0.76 20.89
CA ASP A 125 8.06 -1.04 20.32
C ASP A 125 9.00 0.16 20.50
N VAL A 126 8.53 1.39 20.23
CA VAL A 126 9.33 2.61 20.48
C VAL A 126 9.60 2.80 21.98
N LEU A 127 8.60 2.64 22.84
CA LEU A 127 8.77 2.83 24.30
C LEU A 127 9.80 1.88 24.92
N ARG A 128 10.01 0.70 24.31
CA ARG A 128 11.01 -0.29 24.73
C ARG A 128 12.38 -0.08 24.09
N HIS A 129 12.46 0.77 23.07
CA HIS A 129 13.69 0.97 22.32
C HIS A 129 14.76 1.65 23.19
N PRO A 130 16.02 1.17 23.24
CA PRO A 130 17.06 1.75 24.10
C PRO A 130 17.26 3.25 23.91
N GLN A 131 17.15 3.73 22.67
CA GLN A 131 17.31 5.14 22.34
C GLN A 131 16.15 6.03 22.83
N TRP A 132 14.97 5.46 23.03
CA TRP A 132 13.87 6.15 23.71
C TRP A 132 14.07 6.14 25.23
N VAL A 133 14.47 4.98 25.77
CA VAL A 133 14.63 4.77 27.22
C VAL A 133 15.75 5.64 27.81
N ARG A 134 16.86 5.85 27.09
CA ARG A 134 17.98 6.69 27.56
C ARG A 134 17.56 8.11 27.96
N PRO A 135 16.88 8.90 27.11
CA PRO A 135 16.45 10.26 27.46
C PRO A 135 15.11 10.34 28.22
N HIS A 136 14.20 9.37 28.08
CA HIS A 136 12.83 9.47 28.61
C HIS A 136 12.50 8.48 29.74
N GLY A 137 13.43 7.58 30.07
CA GLY A 137 13.23 6.55 31.08
C GLY A 137 12.35 5.38 30.61
N ILE A 138 12.23 4.39 31.48
CA ILE A 138 11.39 3.21 31.25
C ILE A 138 9.94 3.57 31.51
N ARG A 139 9.05 3.20 30.60
CA ARG A 139 7.60 3.42 30.72
C ARG A 139 6.83 2.12 30.60
N LYS A 140 5.69 2.05 31.31
CA LYS A 140 4.73 0.97 31.12
C LYS A 140 4.19 1.01 29.67
N PRO A 141 4.09 -0.16 29.00
CA PRO A 141 3.43 -0.26 27.70
C PRO A 141 1.98 0.26 27.75
N ILE A 142 1.54 0.89 26.67
CA ILE A 142 0.13 1.27 26.52
C ILE A 142 -0.75 0.03 26.31
N SER A 143 -1.94 0.10 26.87
CA SER A 143 -2.99 -0.89 26.71
C SER A 143 -3.70 -0.74 25.37
N TYR A 144 -4.42 -1.80 24.98
CA TYR A 144 -5.26 -1.79 23.80
C TYR A 144 -6.38 -0.74 23.92
N GLY A 145 -6.93 -0.56 25.13
CA GLY A 145 -7.96 0.44 25.41
C GLY A 145 -7.46 1.88 25.22
N GLU A 146 -6.24 2.18 25.68
CA GLU A 146 -5.61 3.49 25.48
C GLU A 146 -5.34 3.78 23.99
N ALA A 147 -4.80 2.80 23.26
CA ALA A 147 -4.62 2.92 21.81
C ALA A 147 -5.94 3.16 21.08
N ASN A 148 -6.99 2.43 21.47
CA ASN A 148 -8.32 2.53 20.86
C ASN A 148 -8.95 3.91 21.12
N ALA A 149 -8.83 4.45 22.34
CA ALA A 149 -9.35 5.76 22.70
C ALA A 149 -8.73 6.86 21.82
N VAL A 150 -7.41 6.81 21.60
CA VAL A 150 -6.72 7.76 20.72
C VAL A 150 -7.13 7.58 19.26
N LEU A 151 -7.32 6.34 18.80
CA LEU A 151 -7.81 6.06 17.45
C LEU A 151 -9.19 6.69 17.18
N PHE A 152 -10.14 6.54 18.10
CA PHE A 152 -11.47 7.14 17.94
C PHE A 152 -11.42 8.67 17.93
N ASP A 153 -10.56 9.28 18.74
CA ASP A 153 -10.32 10.73 18.68
C ASP A 153 -9.73 11.15 17.33
N ALA A 154 -8.78 10.38 16.79
CA ALA A 154 -8.18 10.62 15.49
C ALA A 154 -9.20 10.49 14.34
N ILE A 155 -10.04 9.44 14.36
CA ILE A 155 -11.14 9.25 13.38
C ILE A 155 -12.05 10.47 13.37
N ASN A 156 -12.49 10.93 14.54
CA ASN A 156 -13.38 12.08 14.65
C ASN A 156 -12.71 13.37 14.13
N TYR A 157 -11.45 13.60 14.48
CA TYR A 157 -10.71 14.78 14.05
C TYR A 157 -10.44 14.80 12.54
N LEU A 158 -10.16 13.65 11.93
CA LEU A 158 -9.77 13.53 10.53
C LEU A 158 -10.95 13.32 9.58
N LYS A 159 -12.15 13.03 10.08
CA LYS A 159 -13.37 12.77 9.29
C LYS A 159 -13.60 13.80 8.18
N ASN A 160 -13.40 15.09 8.50
CA ASN A 160 -13.61 16.22 7.58
C ASN A 160 -12.32 16.77 6.97
N LYS A 161 -11.16 16.14 7.22
CA LYS A 161 -9.82 16.62 6.81
C LYS A 161 -9.08 15.64 5.92
N LYS A 162 -9.81 14.71 5.28
CA LYS A 162 -9.23 13.65 4.43
C LYS A 162 -8.37 14.19 3.29
N ASN A 163 -8.72 15.36 2.74
CA ASN A 163 -7.95 16.01 1.68
C ASN A 163 -6.66 16.66 2.21
N GLU A 164 -6.59 17.00 3.49
CA GLU A 164 -5.44 17.67 4.10
C GLU A 164 -4.42 16.70 4.71
N ALA A 165 -4.90 15.59 5.28
CA ALA A 165 -4.08 14.61 5.99
C ALA A 165 -3.54 13.48 5.08
N GLY A 166 -4.09 13.36 3.87
CA GLY A 166 -3.98 12.16 3.06
C GLY A 166 -4.99 11.10 3.51
N GLN A 167 -5.40 10.23 2.58
CA GLN A 167 -6.25 9.09 2.92
C GLN A 167 -5.53 8.19 3.93
N THR A 168 -6.28 7.70 4.92
CA THR A 168 -5.88 6.66 5.90
C THR A 168 -4.76 7.03 6.88
N ALA A 169 -4.76 8.28 7.35
CA ALA A 169 -3.76 8.81 8.28
C ALA A 169 -4.05 8.53 9.77
N GLU A 170 -5.16 7.89 10.13
CA GLU A 170 -5.63 7.73 11.51
C GLU A 170 -4.62 6.98 12.40
N VAL A 171 -4.01 5.92 11.88
CA VAL A 171 -2.99 5.13 12.60
C VAL A 171 -1.73 5.97 12.83
N ALA A 172 -1.22 6.61 11.78
CA ALA A 172 -0.03 7.47 11.86
C ALA A 172 -0.22 8.64 12.83
N PHE A 173 -1.37 9.31 12.72
CA PHE A 173 -1.75 10.38 13.62
C PHE A 173 -1.77 9.91 15.08
N SER A 174 -2.35 8.75 15.35
CA SER A 174 -2.47 8.21 16.70
C SER A 174 -1.11 7.85 17.30
N ILE A 175 -0.25 7.15 16.54
CA ILE A 175 1.11 6.78 16.99
C ILE A 175 1.93 8.03 17.33
N ILE A 176 2.00 8.99 16.40
CA ILE A 176 2.76 10.24 16.59
C ILE A 176 2.21 11.00 17.79
N ARG A 177 0.89 11.12 17.92
CA ARG A 177 0.29 11.87 19.05
C ARG A 177 0.62 11.24 20.39
N ILE A 178 0.58 9.91 20.50
CA ILE A 178 0.90 9.23 21.76
C ILE A 178 2.39 9.43 22.10
N LEU A 179 3.28 9.15 21.16
CA LEU A 179 4.73 9.29 21.38
C LEU A 179 5.12 10.72 21.72
N GLU A 180 4.62 11.72 20.98
CA GLU A 180 4.86 13.12 21.30
C GLU A 180 4.28 13.55 22.65
N SER A 181 3.12 13.00 23.03
CA SER A 181 2.54 13.31 24.34
C SER A 181 3.38 12.75 25.48
N PHE A 182 4.04 11.62 25.26
CA PHE A 182 5.01 11.06 26.21
C PHE A 182 6.32 11.84 26.21
N ARG A 183 6.84 12.22 25.04
CA ARG A 183 8.06 13.02 24.89
C ARG A 183 7.96 14.39 25.56
N LEU A 184 6.79 15.01 25.52
CA LEU A 184 6.55 16.35 26.07
C LEU A 184 5.92 16.34 27.47
N GLU A 185 5.64 15.15 28.02
CA GLU A 185 4.91 14.94 29.28
C GLU A 185 3.55 15.68 29.35
N LYS A 186 2.98 15.99 28.19
CA LYS A 186 1.69 16.68 28.04
C LYS A 186 1.01 16.29 26.75
N GLY A 187 -0.32 16.29 26.73
CA GLY A 187 -1.10 15.95 25.54
C GLY A 187 -0.77 16.85 24.36
N LEU A 188 -0.31 16.26 23.25
CA LEU A 188 -0.07 17.02 22.01
C LEU A 188 -1.40 17.40 21.36
N ILE A 189 -1.52 18.68 21.00
CA ILE A 189 -2.70 19.20 20.30
C ILE A 189 -2.81 18.64 18.88
N ARG A 190 -4.04 18.36 18.46
CA ARG A 190 -4.37 17.64 17.22
C ARG A 190 -3.81 18.31 15.95
N SER A 191 -3.79 19.65 15.90
CA SER A 191 -3.24 20.40 14.77
C SER A 191 -1.73 20.23 14.62
N LYS A 192 -0.98 20.22 15.73
CA LYS A 192 0.46 19.95 15.72
C LYS A 192 0.75 18.51 15.29
N THR A 193 -0.03 17.54 15.78
CA THR A 193 0.08 16.15 15.32
C THR A 193 -0.11 16.04 13.82
N LEU A 194 -1.17 16.65 13.27
CA LEU A 194 -1.43 16.64 11.83
C LEU A 194 -0.28 17.27 11.03
N LYS A 195 0.32 18.35 11.55
CA LYS A 195 1.48 18.98 10.93
C LYS A 195 2.66 17.99 10.82
N ILE A 196 2.99 17.29 11.90
CA ILE A 196 4.07 16.26 11.91
C ILE A 196 3.75 15.13 10.92
N VAL A 197 2.50 14.65 10.89
CA VAL A 197 2.07 13.61 9.93
C VAL A 197 2.30 14.04 8.49
N LYS A 198 2.01 15.31 8.15
CA LYS A 198 2.15 15.84 6.79
C LYS A 198 3.60 16.11 6.39
N GLU A 199 4.37 16.69 7.30
CA GLU A 199 5.73 17.14 7.02
C GLU A 199 6.76 16.01 7.09
N THR A 200 6.61 15.12 8.07
CA THR A 200 7.59 14.05 8.34
C THR A 200 7.07 12.69 7.87
N GLY A 201 5.78 12.41 8.10
CA GLY A 201 5.23 11.08 7.90
C GLY A 201 5.68 10.06 8.96
N LEU A 202 4.94 8.96 9.09
CA LEU A 202 5.16 8.00 10.18
C LEU A 202 6.50 7.27 10.07
N SER A 203 6.90 6.84 8.86
CA SER A 203 8.15 6.06 8.68
C SER A 203 9.38 6.85 9.12
N GLN A 204 9.52 8.08 8.62
CA GLN A 204 10.64 8.95 9.01
C GLN A 204 10.57 9.34 10.48
N TYR A 205 9.37 9.60 11.01
CA TYR A 205 9.20 9.91 12.43
C TYR A 205 9.71 8.77 13.32
N LEU A 206 9.29 7.53 13.02
CA LEU A 206 9.73 6.35 13.77
C LEU A 206 11.25 6.15 13.65
N SER A 207 11.80 6.28 12.45
CA SER A 207 13.26 6.20 12.25
C SER A 207 14.00 7.25 13.08
N ASN A 208 13.52 8.49 13.14
CA ASN A 208 14.18 9.56 13.91
C ASN A 208 14.19 9.28 15.42
N VAL A 209 13.11 8.73 15.98
CA VAL A 209 13.03 8.42 17.43
C VAL A 209 13.74 7.12 17.81
N THR A 210 14.04 6.26 16.83
CA THR A 210 14.76 4.99 17.02
C THR A 210 16.11 4.93 16.28
N SER A 211 16.71 6.07 15.91
CA SER A 211 18.08 6.10 15.37
C SER A 211 19.05 7.06 16.10
N GLN A 212 18.62 7.73 17.19
CA GLN A 212 19.45 8.68 17.95
C GLN A 212 20.32 8.03 19.03
#